data_AF-A0ABD5UGB9-F1
#
_entry.id   AF-A0ABD5UGB9-F1
#
_cell.length_a   1.000
_cell.length_b   1.000
_cell.length_c   1.000
_cell.angle_alpha   90.00
_cell.angle_beta   90.00
_cell.angle_gamma   90.00
#
_symmetry.space_group_name_H-M   'P 1'
#
loop_
_entity.id
_entity.type
_entity.pdbx_description
1 polymer ?
#
loop_
_entity_poly.entity_id
_entity_poly.type
_entity_poly.pdbx_seq_one_letter_code
_entity_poly.pdbx_strand_id
1 'polypeptide(L)'
;MDAATADAATILGVGTERPPAERALHTGTASHALDYDDLAWAMDGHPSVTLVPPLLALAPEVDASGRDLITAFAAGFKAGCALGATAAVASLCDLSATRA
;
A
#
# COMPACT_ATOMS: atom_id res chain seq x y z
N MET A 1 5.50 -17.51 -17.32
CA MET A 1 4.05 -17.36 -17.53
C MET A 1 3.89 -16.61 -18.84
N ASP A 2 3.18 -17.18 -19.81
CA ASP A 2 2.94 -16.49 -21.08
C ASP A 2 1.83 -15.46 -20.88
N ALA A 3 2.19 -14.18 -20.86
CA ALA A 3 1.26 -13.07 -20.65
C ALA A 3 0.11 -13.05 -21.68
N ALA A 4 0.27 -13.74 -22.83
CA ALA A 4 -0.77 -13.84 -23.85
C ALA A 4 -1.96 -14.73 -23.45
N THR A 5 -1.84 -15.56 -22.40
CA THR A 5 -2.88 -16.52 -21.99
C THR A 5 -3.43 -16.29 -20.58
N ALA A 6 -2.82 -15.39 -19.79
CA ALA A 6 -3.29 -15.06 -18.45
C ALA A 6 -4.45 -14.06 -18.52
N ASP A 7 -5.50 -14.28 -17.72
CA ASP A 7 -6.57 -13.29 -17.58
C ASP A 7 -6.06 -12.02 -16.84
N ALA A 8 -6.79 -10.92 -16.98
CA ALA A 8 -6.40 -9.63 -16.40
C ALA A 8 -6.25 -9.68 -14.87
N ALA A 9 -7.05 -10.47 -14.16
CA ALA A 9 -6.95 -10.61 -12.70
C ALA A 9 -5.64 -11.33 -12.32
N THR A 10 -5.24 -12.32 -13.11
CA THR A 10 -3.97 -13.04 -12.96
C THR A 10 -2.77 -12.16 -13.28
N ILE A 11 -2.83 -11.36 -14.36
CA ILE A 11 -1.77 -10.40 -14.73
C ILE A 11 -1.60 -9.33 -13.66
N LEU A 12 -2.71 -8.75 -13.20
CA LEU A 12 -2.69 -7.67 -12.20
C LEU A 12 -2.44 -8.17 -10.77
N GLY A 13 -2.32 -9.48 -10.56
CA GLY A 13 -2.11 -10.08 -9.23
C GLY A 13 -3.33 -10.07 -8.31
N VAL A 14 -4.52 -9.72 -8.82
CA VAL A 14 -5.76 -9.66 -8.04
C VAL A 14 -6.55 -10.99 -8.02
N GLY A 15 -6.22 -11.96 -8.88
CA GLY A 15 -6.77 -13.32 -8.85
C GLY A 15 -6.24 -14.18 -7.69
N THR A 16 -6.87 -15.33 -7.39
CA THR A 16 -6.60 -16.12 -6.17
C THR A 16 -5.60 -17.27 -6.34
N GLU A 17 -4.86 -17.33 -7.45
CA GLU A 17 -3.98 -18.46 -7.77
C GLU A 17 -2.67 -18.50 -6.97
N ARG A 18 -2.30 -17.40 -6.31
CA ARG A 18 -1.06 -17.24 -5.54
C ARG A 18 -1.34 -16.87 -4.09
N PRO A 19 -0.39 -17.15 -3.16
CA PRO A 19 -0.49 -16.67 -1.79
C PRO A 19 -0.70 -15.15 -1.72
N PRO A 20 -1.45 -14.62 -0.74
CA PRO A 20 -1.73 -13.18 -0.64
C PRO A 20 -0.49 -12.31 -0.60
N ALA A 21 0.57 -12.76 0.06
CA ALA A 21 1.82 -12.01 0.14
C ALA A 21 2.47 -11.79 -1.23
N GLU A 22 2.49 -12.81 -2.10
CA GLU A 22 3.01 -12.67 -3.46
C GLU A 22 2.12 -11.77 -4.31
N ARG A 23 0.80 -11.89 -4.17
CA ARG A 23 -0.18 -11.04 -4.85
C ARG A 23 0.00 -9.58 -4.46
N ALA A 24 0.07 -9.30 -3.16
CA ALA A 24 0.28 -7.96 -2.63
C ALA A 24 1.61 -7.36 -3.11
N LEU A 25 2.69 -8.13 -3.11
CA LEU A 25 4.00 -7.67 -3.59
C LEU A 25 3.96 -7.36 -5.10
N HIS A 26 3.37 -8.24 -5.90
CA HIS A 26 3.27 -8.05 -7.35
C HIS A 26 2.40 -6.84 -7.69
N THR A 27 1.16 -6.79 -7.19
CA THR A 27 0.23 -5.68 -7.47
C THR A 27 0.74 -4.36 -6.89
N GLY A 28 1.38 -4.37 -5.71
CA GLY A 28 1.97 -3.17 -5.12
C GLY A 28 3.15 -2.63 -5.92
N THR A 29 4.05 -3.51 -6.37
CA THR A 29 5.15 -3.11 -7.26
C THR A 29 4.62 -2.52 -8.56
N ALA A 30 3.61 -3.15 -9.17
CA ALA A 30 3.00 -2.64 -10.41
C ALA A 30 2.30 -1.29 -10.18
N SER A 31 1.67 -1.10 -9.02
CA SER A 31 0.95 0.13 -8.69
C SER A 31 1.86 1.34 -8.54
N HIS A 32 3.13 1.14 -8.17
CA HIS A 32 4.13 2.20 -8.02
C HIS A 32 5.17 2.23 -9.16
N ALA A 33 5.00 1.41 -10.20
CA ALA A 33 6.02 1.25 -11.25
C ALA A 33 6.22 2.51 -12.12
N LEU A 34 5.22 3.40 -12.17
CA LEU A 34 5.17 4.54 -13.09
C LEU A 34 5.04 5.89 -12.37
N ASP A 35 5.15 5.91 -11.04
CA ASP A 35 4.92 7.11 -10.21
C ASP A 35 3.58 7.80 -10.48
N TYR A 36 2.54 7.02 -10.82
CA TYR A 36 1.21 7.52 -11.18
C TYR A 36 0.16 7.32 -10.07
N ASP A 37 0.60 6.75 -8.96
CA ASP A 37 -0.19 6.53 -7.77
C ASP A 37 -0.36 7.79 -6.91
N ASP A 38 -1.16 7.67 -5.85
CA ASP A 38 -1.51 8.79 -5.00
C ASP A 38 -0.36 9.20 -4.07
N LEU A 39 -0.48 10.40 -3.49
CA LEU A 39 0.45 10.92 -2.50
C LEU A 39 -0.31 11.50 -1.31
N ALA A 40 0.25 11.32 -0.11
CA ALA A 40 -0.25 11.94 1.11
C ALA A 40 0.88 12.69 1.82
N TRP A 41 0.78 14.02 1.84
CA TRP A 41 1.80 14.88 2.47
C TRP A 41 1.97 14.63 3.97
N ALA A 42 0.90 14.25 4.68
CA ALA A 42 1.00 13.91 6.10
C ALA A 42 1.84 12.64 6.36
N MET A 43 2.00 11.78 5.36
CA MET A 43 2.85 10.59 5.40
C MET A 43 4.22 10.82 4.75
N ASP A 44 4.33 11.87 3.91
CA ASP A 44 5.45 12.08 2.97
C ASP A 44 5.72 10.84 2.09
N GLY A 45 4.66 10.32 1.46
CA GLY A 45 4.78 9.13 0.61
C GLY A 45 3.47 8.74 -0.07
N HIS A 46 3.45 7.50 -0.56
CA HIS A 46 2.39 6.93 -1.40
C HIS A 46 1.57 5.86 -0.65
N PRO A 47 0.44 6.23 -0.04
CA PRO A 47 -0.27 5.34 0.88
C PRO A 47 -1.00 4.21 0.15
N SER A 48 -1.64 4.46 -0.99
CA SER A 48 -2.50 3.46 -1.60
C SER A 48 -1.72 2.26 -2.14
N VAL A 49 -0.48 2.46 -2.62
CA VAL A 49 0.35 1.34 -3.13
C VAL A 49 0.81 0.37 -2.05
N THR A 50 0.82 0.80 -0.78
CA THR A 50 1.17 -0.06 0.36
C THR A 50 -0.05 -0.61 1.09
N LEU A 51 -1.25 -0.03 0.88
CA LEU A 51 -2.48 -0.43 1.57
C LEU A 51 -3.43 -1.22 0.67
N VAL A 52 -3.73 -0.74 -0.54
CA VAL A 52 -4.76 -1.33 -1.41
C VAL A 52 -4.39 -2.75 -1.87
N PRO A 53 -3.15 -3.02 -2.36
CA PRO A 53 -2.76 -4.36 -2.78
C PRO A 53 -2.90 -5.44 -1.70
N PRO A 54 -2.36 -5.28 -0.46
CA PRO A 54 -2.54 -6.31 0.57
C PRO A 54 -3.98 -6.45 1.05
N LEU A 55 -4.78 -5.37 1.06
CA LEU A 55 -6.20 -5.45 1.41
C LEU A 55 -6.98 -6.29 0.39
N LEU A 56 -6.78 -6.05 -0.92
CA LEU A 56 -7.40 -6.85 -1.98
C LEU A 56 -6.86 -8.29 -2.01
N ALA A 57 -5.59 -8.48 -1.64
CA ALA A 57 -5.01 -9.79 -1.53
C ALA A 57 -5.65 -10.62 -0.41
N LEU A 58 -5.87 -10.03 0.76
CA LEU A 58 -6.44 -10.72 1.91
C LEU A 58 -7.96 -10.85 1.87
N ALA A 59 -8.66 -9.98 1.12
CA ALA A 59 -10.12 -9.92 1.12
C ALA A 59 -10.82 -11.29 0.99
N PRO A 60 -10.43 -12.19 0.06
CA PRO A 60 -11.08 -13.48 -0.10
C PRO A 60 -10.79 -14.47 1.05
N GLU A 61 -9.64 -14.34 1.73
CA GLU A 61 -9.26 -15.27 2.81
C GLU A 61 -10.03 -15.03 4.10
N VAL A 62 -10.48 -13.79 4.30
CA VAL A 62 -11.19 -13.36 5.51
C VAL A 62 -12.65 -13.03 5.25
N ASP A 63 -13.16 -13.37 4.06
CA ASP A 63 -14.51 -13.05 3.59
C ASP A 63 -14.88 -11.56 3.82
N ALA A 64 -13.94 -10.67 3.48
CA ALA A 64 -14.09 -9.24 3.75
C ALA A 64 -15.19 -8.63 2.88
N SER A 65 -16.10 -7.89 3.52
CA SER A 65 -17.03 -7.03 2.81
C SER A 65 -16.32 -5.76 2.29
N GLY A 66 -16.93 -5.07 1.34
CA GLY A 66 -16.43 -3.75 0.90
C GLY A 66 -16.33 -2.74 2.05
N ARG A 67 -17.21 -2.85 3.06
CA ARG A 67 -17.14 -2.01 4.27
C ARG A 67 -15.89 -2.32 5.09
N ASP A 68 -15.50 -3.60 5.20
CA ASP A 68 -14.30 -4.01 5.92
C ASP A 68 -13.05 -3.46 5.22
N LEU A 69 -13.00 -3.53 3.89
CA LEU A 69 -11.90 -2.97 3.10
C LEU A 69 -11.74 -1.46 3.29
N ILE A 70 -12.84 -0.70 3.19
CA ILE A 70 -12.82 0.75 3.40
C ILE A 70 -12.39 1.09 4.83
N THR A 71 -12.89 0.34 5.82
CA THR A 71 -12.55 0.55 7.24
C THR A 71 -11.07 0.27 7.50
N ALA A 72 -10.55 -0.83 6.98
CA ALA A 72 -9.15 -1.20 7.10
C ALA A 72 -8.23 -0.21 6.38
N PHE A 73 -8.61 0.26 5.19
CA PHE A 73 -7.88 1.30 4.47
C PHE A 73 -7.83 2.60 5.29
N ALA A 74 -8.95 3.09 5.80
CA ALA A 74 -9.00 4.32 6.60
C ALA A 74 -8.14 4.21 7.88
N ALA A 75 -8.16 3.05 8.54
CA ALA A 75 -7.33 2.78 9.71
C ALA A 75 -5.83 2.76 9.35
N GLY A 76 -5.45 2.06 8.28
CA GLY A 76 -4.08 1.97 7.79
C GLY A 76 -3.53 3.31 7.32
N PHE A 77 -4.31 4.09 6.58
CA PHE A 77 -3.95 5.43 6.13
C PHE A 77 -3.68 6.36 7.31
N LYS A 78 -4.59 6.36 8.31
CA LYS A 78 -4.40 7.17 9.53
C LYS A 78 -3.15 6.76 10.30
N ALA A 79 -2.88 5.45 10.41
CA ALA A 79 -1.67 4.94 11.05
C ALA A 79 -0.40 5.38 10.29
N GLY A 80 -0.38 5.26 8.96
CA GLY A 80 0.73 5.71 8.11
C GLY A 80 1.01 7.20 8.27
N CYS A 81 -0.02 8.05 8.19
CA CYS A 81 0.13 9.49 8.42
C CYS A 81 0.63 9.83 9.84
N ALA A 82 0.15 9.11 10.86
CA ALA A 82 0.63 9.32 12.24
C ALA A 82 2.12 8.97 12.37
N LEU A 83 2.57 7.89 11.74
CA LEU A 83 3.98 7.47 11.72
C LEU A 83 4.85 8.48 10.94
N GLY A 84 4.41 8.90 9.75
CA GLY A 84 5.12 9.89 8.94
C GLY A 84 5.30 11.22 9.67
N ALA A 85 4.26 11.70 10.35
CA ALA A 85 4.34 12.91 11.17
C ALA A 85 5.38 12.79 12.30
N THR A 86 5.50 11.62 12.95
CA THR A 86 6.53 11.43 13.99
C THR A 86 7.95 11.39 13.45
N ALA A 87 8.16 10.76 12.29
CA ALA A 87 9.48 10.70 11.65
C ALA A 87 9.95 12.10 11.18
N ALA A 88 9.03 12.92 10.66
CA ALA A 88 9.31 14.30 10.29
C ALA A 88 9.70 15.16 11.49
N VAL A 89 9.02 15.01 12.63
CA VAL A 89 9.36 15.72 13.88
C VAL A 89 10.75 15.31 14.39
N ALA A 90 11.11 14.03 14.28
CA ALA A 90 12.45 13.56 14.65
C ALA A 90 13.55 14.18 13.77
N SER A 91 13.33 14.23 12.44
CA SER A 91 14.28 14.85 11.50
C SER A 91 14.49 16.34 11.75
N LEU A 92 13.42 17.08 12.10
CA LEU A 92 13.51 18.51 12.46
C LEU A 92 14.27 18.74 13.78
N CYS A 93 14.11 17.88 14.78
CA CYS A 93 14.89 17.94 16.01
C CYS A 93 16.39 17.72 15.74
N ASP A 94 16.74 16.78 14.86
CA ASP A 94 18.14 16.48 14.52
C ASP A 94 18.83 17.66 13.77
N LEU A 95 18.09 18.33 12.88
CA LEU A 95 18.53 19.55 12.18
C LEU A 95 18.72 20.75 13.12
N SER A 96 17.96 20.82 14.23
CA SER A 96 18.14 21.85 15.25
C SER A 96 19.37 21.59 16.14
N ALA A 97 19.78 20.32 16.30
CA ALA A 97 20.92 19.92 17.11
C ALA A 97 22.28 20.03 16.36
N THR A 98 22.28 20.05 15.03
CA THR A 98 23.50 20.17 14.19
C THR A 98 23.89 21.61 13.82
N ARG A 99 23.12 22.61 14.27
CA ARG A 99 23.38 24.05 14.01
C ARG A 99 23.97 24.81 15.22
N ALA A 100 24.45 24.11 16.25
CA ALA A 100 25.18 24.69 17.40
C ALA A 100 26.64 24.27 17.36
#